data_AF-A0A8K0IZQ1-F1
#
_entry.id   AF-A0A8K0IZQ1-F1
#
_cell.length_a   1.000
_cell.length_b   1.000
_cell.length_c   1.000
_cell.angle_alpha   90.00
_cell.angle_beta   90.00
_cell.angle_gamma   90.00
#
_symmetry.space_group_name_H-M   'P 1'
#
loop_
_entity.id
_entity.type
_entity.pdbx_description
1 polymer ?
#
loop_
_entity_poly.entity_id
_entity_poly.type
_entity_poly.pdbx_seq_one_letter_code
_entity_poly.pdbx_strand_id
1 'polypeptide(L)'
;MTTLWSLAKTLAGIALLAQSSLADSVRRNPVRYITLVQDAVIQSPSHRVHAFSSFDLVFSLHDGAQRVRLALEPNHDLLHQDFAITHLDEDGSVREVISVPRSEDRVYRGSAFIERDGVQGWSKAGWARVSVHQDGQRPLFDGAFRIDGDNHHILSRADYRALKDERDPDVDAAAAEDVMVVWRDSDVTDDEVGTELKRGVGMASTCDADSLAFNSRLLAPEDDGGGGPSFRRSLRSTSFGSLFARQIDDGGSGGTGLDLMSSIGSTAGCPTTKKVALVGIATDCNYFSAFNNTNAVKRQILSIVNKASEIYESTFKISLAIKNLTMIDRGCGGSGPGGSTPWNVGCRDDVTISDRLNTFSQWRGEAKDDNAYWTLFTTCATQTAVGLAWRGMACRTGAGSSQDASGRNETVAATNVVVRADTEWQIFAHESGHTFGAVHDCVAQTCPVSSGSAQACCPLSRDRCDAGGRYIMNPSTVQGVTSFSPCSIGNICSGFRSNMIKSNCLQDNRNVQTDADIGSVCGNGIVEAGEECDCGGEAGCGANP
;
A
#
# COMPACT_ATOMS: atom_id res chain seq x y z
N MET A 1 -1.67 -14.84 -60.80
CA MET A 1 -1.96 -15.74 -59.66
C MET A 1 -0.87 -15.74 -58.58
N THR A 2 -0.01 -14.71 -58.51
CA THR A 2 1.15 -14.65 -57.61
C THR A 2 1.17 -13.41 -56.70
N THR A 3 0.17 -12.53 -56.78
CA THR A 3 0.09 -11.29 -55.98
C THR A 3 -0.83 -11.39 -54.76
N LEU A 4 -1.70 -12.42 -54.68
CA LEU A 4 -2.59 -12.64 -53.53
C LEU A 4 -1.94 -13.42 -52.38
N TRP A 5 -0.84 -14.15 -52.63
CA TRP A 5 -0.14 -14.91 -51.59
C TRP A 5 0.81 -14.06 -50.74
N SER A 6 1.18 -12.87 -51.24
CA SER A 6 2.10 -11.95 -50.54
C SER A 6 1.40 -11.06 -49.51
N LEU A 7 0.12 -10.73 -49.73
CA LEU A 7 -0.70 -9.95 -48.79
C LEU A 7 -1.18 -10.79 -47.59
N ALA A 8 -1.37 -12.10 -47.77
CA ALA A 8 -1.75 -12.99 -46.68
C ALA A 8 -0.64 -13.16 -45.64
N LYS A 9 0.64 -13.08 -46.06
CA LYS A 9 1.79 -13.24 -45.14
C LYS A 9 2.11 -11.97 -44.36
N THR A 10 1.81 -10.78 -44.89
CA THR A 10 1.97 -9.52 -44.14
C THR A 10 0.85 -9.29 -43.13
N LEU A 11 -0.37 -9.75 -43.40
CA LEU A 11 -1.47 -9.71 -42.42
C LEU A 11 -1.32 -10.74 -41.28
N ALA A 12 -0.76 -11.92 -41.56
CA ALA A 12 -0.46 -12.91 -40.51
C ALA A 12 0.69 -12.47 -39.58
N GLY A 13 1.64 -11.67 -40.07
CA GLY A 13 2.74 -11.13 -39.26
C GLY A 13 2.32 -10.02 -38.29
N ILE A 14 1.29 -9.24 -38.64
CA ILE A 14 0.78 -8.16 -37.77
C ILE A 14 -0.13 -8.72 -36.66
N ALA A 15 -0.87 -9.80 -36.94
CA ALA A 15 -1.70 -10.46 -35.92
C ALA A 15 -0.88 -11.21 -34.85
N LEU A 16 0.37 -11.60 -35.15
CA LEU A 16 1.28 -12.25 -34.19
C LEU A 16 2.09 -11.27 -33.33
N LEU A 17 2.02 -9.97 -33.60
CA LEU A 17 2.62 -8.92 -32.76
C LEU A 17 1.62 -8.27 -31.80
N ALA A 18 0.33 -8.60 -31.90
CA ALA A 18 -0.63 -8.32 -30.86
C ALA A 18 -0.56 -9.44 -29.81
N GLN A 19 0.48 -9.42 -28.99
CA GLN A 19 0.34 -10.01 -27.66
C GLN A 19 -0.72 -9.17 -26.94
N SER A 20 -1.97 -9.59 -27.01
CA SER A 20 -2.97 -9.17 -26.05
C SER A 20 -2.49 -9.69 -24.70
N SER A 21 -1.72 -8.87 -23.98
CA SER A 21 -1.51 -9.05 -22.56
C SER A 21 -2.90 -9.03 -21.93
N LEU A 22 -3.38 -10.20 -21.52
CA LEU A 22 -4.52 -10.29 -20.63
C LEU A 22 -4.03 -9.69 -19.31
N ALA A 23 -4.26 -8.40 -19.14
CA ALA A 23 -4.09 -7.71 -17.88
C ALA A 23 -5.30 -8.09 -17.02
N ASP A 24 -5.18 -9.17 -16.25
CA ASP A 24 -6.20 -9.58 -15.29
C ASP A 24 -6.08 -8.72 -14.02
N SER A 25 -6.72 -7.54 -14.03
CA SER A 25 -6.95 -6.78 -12.80
C SER A 25 -8.06 -7.44 -12.00
N VAL A 26 -7.85 -7.66 -10.70
CA VAL A 26 -8.91 -8.18 -9.83
C VAL A 26 -9.91 -7.06 -9.54
N ARG A 27 -11.11 -7.19 -10.11
CA ARG A 27 -12.20 -6.22 -9.95
C ARG A 27 -12.91 -6.41 -8.61
N ARG A 28 -13.30 -5.30 -8.00
CA ARG A 28 -14.12 -5.26 -6.79
C ARG A 28 -15.56 -5.73 -7.02
N ASN A 29 -16.25 -5.96 -5.90
CA ASN A 29 -17.70 -5.99 -5.90
C ASN A 29 -18.28 -4.63 -6.38
N PRO A 30 -19.39 -4.64 -7.12
CA PRO A 30 -19.91 -3.42 -7.71
C PRO A 30 -20.45 -2.49 -6.64
N VAL A 31 -20.39 -1.19 -6.91
CA VAL A 31 -20.95 -0.12 -6.09
C VAL A 31 -22.36 0.19 -6.52
N ARG A 32 -23.27 0.37 -5.57
CA ARG A 32 -24.67 0.75 -5.85
C ARG A 32 -24.86 2.23 -6.05
N TYR A 33 -23.97 3.05 -5.50
CA TYR A 33 -24.14 4.50 -5.46
C TYR A 33 -22.81 5.24 -5.60
N ILE A 34 -22.81 6.22 -6.50
CA ILE A 34 -21.74 7.21 -6.64
C ILE A 34 -22.33 8.61 -6.50
N THR A 35 -21.50 9.54 -6.05
CA THR A 35 -21.79 10.97 -6.08
C THR A 35 -20.62 11.72 -6.69
N LEU A 36 -20.87 12.94 -7.14
CA LEU A 36 -19.84 13.82 -7.68
C LEU A 36 -19.41 14.83 -6.63
N VAL A 37 -18.13 15.21 -6.65
CA VAL A 37 -17.67 16.36 -5.88
C VAL A 37 -18.22 17.64 -6.53
N GLN A 38 -18.92 18.44 -5.75
CA GLN A 38 -19.53 19.70 -6.17
C GLN A 38 -18.97 20.87 -5.35
N ASP A 39 -18.92 22.06 -5.96
CA ASP A 39 -18.53 23.31 -5.30
C ASP A 39 -17.22 23.21 -4.50
N ALA A 40 -16.23 22.50 -5.06
CA ALA A 40 -14.95 22.31 -4.40
C ALA A 40 -14.15 23.61 -4.36
N VAL A 41 -13.77 24.04 -3.16
CA VAL A 41 -13.03 25.27 -2.90
C VAL A 41 -11.89 24.99 -1.93
N ILE A 42 -10.68 25.32 -2.37
CA ILE A 42 -9.52 25.46 -1.50
C ILE A 42 -9.65 26.81 -0.78
N GLN A 43 -9.75 26.79 0.55
CA GLN A 43 -9.82 27.98 1.38
C GLN A 43 -8.42 28.55 1.61
N SER A 44 -7.87 29.16 0.55
CA SER A 44 -6.72 30.06 0.60
C SER A 44 -7.09 31.36 -0.12
N PRO A 45 -6.42 32.50 0.14
CA PRO A 45 -6.80 33.79 -0.44
C PRO A 45 -6.91 33.79 -1.98
N SER A 46 -6.08 32.99 -2.67
CA SER A 46 -6.10 32.84 -4.14
C SER A 46 -6.64 31.50 -4.63
N HIS A 47 -7.09 30.62 -3.72
CA HIS A 47 -7.38 29.20 -3.98
C HIS A 47 -6.18 28.38 -4.47
N ARG A 48 -4.95 28.91 -4.41
CA ARG A 48 -3.71 28.18 -4.74
C ARG A 48 -3.07 27.56 -3.51
N VAL A 49 -2.33 26.46 -3.73
CA VAL A 49 -1.57 25.72 -2.71
C VAL A 49 -0.30 25.13 -3.30
N HIS A 50 0.77 25.13 -2.50
CA HIS A 50 2.00 24.39 -2.75
C HIS A 50 2.14 23.22 -1.77
N ALA A 51 3.17 22.41 -1.98
CA ALA A 51 3.47 21.20 -1.23
C ALA A 51 3.65 21.36 0.30
N PHE A 52 3.71 22.61 0.79
CA PHE A 52 3.95 22.97 2.19
C PHE A 52 2.79 23.80 2.79
N SER A 53 1.78 24.15 1.99
CA SER A 53 0.62 24.91 2.46
C SER A 53 -0.28 24.06 3.35
N SER A 54 -0.77 24.65 4.45
CA SER A 54 -1.90 24.13 5.21
C SER A 54 -3.17 24.90 4.85
N PHE A 55 -4.27 24.19 4.63
CA PHE A 55 -5.51 24.80 4.13
C PHE A 55 -6.73 23.93 4.44
N ASP A 56 -7.92 24.53 4.33
CA ASP A 56 -9.18 23.79 4.33
C ASP A 56 -9.65 23.55 2.90
N LEU A 57 -10.06 22.32 2.58
CA LEU A 57 -10.74 21.98 1.34
C LEU A 57 -12.22 21.72 1.65
N VAL A 58 -13.10 22.53 1.08
CA VAL A 58 -14.55 22.41 1.30
C VAL A 58 -15.24 22.03 0.00
N PHE A 59 -16.14 21.07 0.06
CA PHE A 59 -16.95 20.63 -1.09
C PHE A 59 -18.28 20.04 -0.61
N SER A 60 -19.18 19.86 -1.56
CA SER A 60 -20.48 19.24 -1.35
C SER A 60 -20.54 17.88 -2.04
N LEU A 61 -21.30 16.97 -1.44
CA LEU A 61 -21.67 15.66 -1.97
C LEU A 61 -23.19 15.53 -1.97
N HIS A 62 -23.69 14.52 -2.69
CA HIS A 62 -25.10 14.16 -2.75
C HIS A 62 -26.00 15.33 -3.19
N ASP A 63 -25.61 16.03 -4.27
CA ASP A 63 -26.34 17.18 -4.81
C ASP A 63 -26.54 18.31 -3.79
N GLY A 64 -25.50 18.59 -3.01
CA GLY A 64 -25.51 19.63 -1.98
C GLY A 64 -26.04 19.17 -0.61
N ALA A 65 -26.55 17.95 -0.47
CA ALA A 65 -27.15 17.48 0.78
C ALA A 65 -26.13 17.27 1.91
N GLN A 66 -24.85 17.05 1.59
CA GLN A 66 -23.80 16.89 2.58
C GLN A 66 -22.61 17.81 2.27
N ARG A 67 -22.27 18.68 3.20
CA ARG A 67 -21.07 19.53 3.13
C ARG A 67 -19.93 18.88 3.90
N VAL A 68 -18.77 18.80 3.25
CA VAL A 68 -17.56 18.20 3.79
C VAL A 68 -16.46 19.25 3.83
N ARG A 69 -15.74 19.31 4.94
CA ARG A 69 -14.52 20.12 5.10
C ARG A 69 -13.37 19.20 5.49
N LEU A 70 -12.30 19.23 4.71
CA LEU A 70 -11.04 18.56 5.03
C LEU A 70 -10.04 19.61 5.49
N ALA A 71 -9.64 19.58 6.76
CA ALA A 71 -8.55 20.41 7.26
C ALA A 71 -7.24 19.69 6.98
N LEU A 72 -6.45 20.20 6.04
CA LEU A 72 -5.30 19.52 5.44
C LEU A 72 -3.99 20.22 5.81
N GLU A 73 -3.01 19.40 6.18
CA GLU A 73 -1.61 19.78 6.37
C GLU A 73 -0.72 18.96 5.43
N PRO A 74 0.46 19.47 5.05
CA PRO A 74 1.42 18.71 4.25
C PRO A 74 1.77 17.37 4.89
N ASN A 75 1.70 16.29 4.11
CA ASN A 75 2.23 15.01 4.58
C ASN A 75 3.72 14.95 4.28
N HIS A 76 4.53 15.43 5.21
CA HIS A 76 5.98 15.41 5.08
C HIS A 76 6.60 14.02 5.20
N ASP A 77 5.88 13.09 5.84
CA ASP A 77 6.40 11.74 6.11
C ASP A 77 6.24 10.79 4.93
N LEU A 78 5.48 11.16 3.89
CA LEU A 78 5.18 10.26 2.78
C LEU A 78 6.38 10.04 1.86
N LEU A 79 7.22 11.06 1.70
CA LEU A 79 8.37 11.05 0.80
C LEU A 79 9.63 11.36 1.59
N HIS A 80 10.61 10.47 1.51
CA HIS A 80 11.92 10.73 2.08
C HIS A 80 12.62 11.89 1.36
N GLN A 81 13.48 12.63 2.06
CA GLN A 81 14.26 13.74 1.48
C GLN A 81 15.12 13.33 0.26
N ASP A 82 15.57 12.08 0.24
CA ASP A 82 16.37 11.49 -0.83
C ASP A 82 15.52 10.65 -1.80
N PHE A 83 14.21 10.94 -1.87
CA PHE A 83 13.31 10.21 -2.75
C PHE A 83 13.74 10.33 -4.21
N ALA A 84 13.87 9.19 -4.88
CA ALA A 84 14.24 9.13 -6.29
C ALA A 84 13.43 8.09 -7.04
N ILE A 85 13.10 8.43 -8.29
CA ILE A 85 12.52 7.52 -9.27
C ILE A 85 13.66 6.95 -10.10
N THR A 86 13.80 5.62 -10.11
CA THR A 86 14.80 4.91 -10.91
C THR A 86 14.10 4.20 -12.05
N HIS A 87 14.40 4.57 -13.28
CA HIS A 87 13.94 3.82 -14.44
C HIS A 87 14.99 2.79 -14.83
N LEU A 88 14.57 1.55 -15.03
CA LEU A 88 15.42 0.49 -15.53
C LEU A 88 15.11 0.18 -16.99
N ASP A 89 16.14 -0.24 -17.73
CA ASP A 89 16.01 -0.81 -19.06
C ASP A 89 15.51 -2.26 -19.00
N GLU A 90 15.21 -2.86 -20.17
CA GLU A 90 14.66 -4.22 -20.27
C GLU A 90 15.60 -5.30 -19.69
N ASP A 91 16.91 -5.05 -19.75
CA ASP A 91 17.94 -5.92 -19.15
C ASP A 91 18.11 -5.69 -17.64
N GLY A 92 17.39 -4.73 -17.07
CA GLY A 92 17.44 -4.32 -15.67
C GLY A 92 18.60 -3.37 -15.32
N SER A 93 19.36 -2.90 -16.31
CA SER A 93 20.36 -1.84 -16.08
C SER A 93 19.67 -0.50 -15.76
N VAL A 94 20.33 0.35 -14.98
CA VAL A 94 19.78 1.66 -14.61
C VAL A 94 19.89 2.60 -15.79
N ARG A 95 18.74 3.02 -16.33
CA ARG A 95 18.66 3.98 -17.43
C ARG A 95 18.83 5.42 -16.92
N GLU A 96 18.04 5.77 -15.92
CA GLU A 96 18.01 7.11 -15.35
C GLU A 96 17.54 7.08 -13.90
N VAL A 97 18.01 8.05 -13.13
CA VAL A 97 17.59 8.31 -11.76
C VAL A 97 17.13 9.75 -11.68
N ILE A 98 15.85 9.96 -11.43
CA ILE A 98 15.21 11.27 -11.33
C ILE A 98 15.00 11.55 -9.85
N SER A 99 15.74 12.54 -9.33
CA SER A 99 15.43 13.12 -8.03
C SER A 99 14.22 14.03 -8.18
N VAL A 100 13.23 13.87 -7.31
CA VAL A 100 12.00 14.66 -7.37
C VAL A 100 12.03 15.68 -6.22
N PRO A 101 12.02 16.99 -6.51
CA PRO A 101 11.92 18.01 -5.49
C PRO A 101 10.64 17.85 -4.67
N ARG A 102 10.75 17.98 -3.33
CA ARG A 102 9.58 17.90 -2.43
C ARG A 102 8.50 18.92 -2.77
N SER A 103 8.86 20.06 -3.38
CA SER A 103 7.94 21.11 -3.82
C SER A 103 6.95 20.68 -4.91
N GLU A 104 7.25 19.63 -5.67
CA GLU A 104 6.37 19.13 -6.74
C GLU A 104 5.22 18.26 -6.21
N ASP A 105 5.35 17.72 -4.98
CA ASP A 105 4.42 16.73 -4.45
C ASP A 105 3.41 17.34 -3.47
N ARG A 106 2.24 17.71 -4.01
CA ARG A 106 1.09 18.24 -3.27
C ARG A 106 0.28 17.13 -2.61
N VAL A 107 0.88 16.45 -1.64
CA VAL A 107 0.31 15.35 -0.86
C VAL A 107 0.07 15.79 0.59
N TYR A 108 -1.15 15.57 1.06
CA TYR A 108 -1.65 16.09 2.33
C TYR A 108 -2.28 14.99 3.18
N ARG A 109 -2.34 15.26 4.48
CA ARG A 109 -3.07 14.47 5.48
C ARG A 109 -3.88 15.42 6.34
N GLY A 110 -4.88 14.91 7.03
CA GLY A 110 -5.73 15.79 7.81
C GLY A 110 -6.91 15.14 8.50
N SER A 111 -7.85 15.98 8.90
CA SER A 111 -9.10 15.59 9.54
C SER A 111 -10.30 15.95 8.66
N ALA A 112 -11.29 15.07 8.62
CA ALA A 112 -12.56 15.32 7.96
C ALA A 112 -13.61 15.85 8.94
N PHE A 113 -14.37 16.84 8.50
CA PHE A 113 -15.44 17.49 9.26
C PHE A 113 -16.72 17.57 8.43
N ILE A 114 -17.86 17.53 9.10
CA ILE A 114 -19.20 17.71 8.52
C ILE A 114 -20.03 18.69 9.36
N GLU A 115 -21.07 19.26 8.76
CA GLU A 115 -22.12 19.97 9.49
C GLU A 115 -23.14 18.95 10.02
N ARG A 116 -23.55 19.06 11.28
CA ARG A 116 -24.52 18.15 11.91
C ARG A 116 -25.77 18.88 12.35
N ASP A 117 -26.91 18.23 12.20
CA ASP A 117 -28.19 18.75 12.68
C ASP A 117 -28.13 19.03 14.19
N GLY A 118 -28.55 20.24 14.57
CA GLY A 118 -28.55 20.68 15.97
C GLY A 118 -27.19 21.08 16.54
N VAL A 119 -26.09 20.97 15.78
CA VAL A 119 -24.77 21.46 16.17
C VAL A 119 -24.38 22.63 15.28
N GLN A 120 -24.08 23.78 15.87
CA GLN A 120 -23.58 24.92 15.09
C GLN A 120 -22.15 24.67 14.61
N GLY A 121 -21.94 24.72 13.29
CA GLY A 121 -20.63 24.66 12.65
C GLY A 121 -20.11 23.24 12.37
N TRP A 122 -18.79 23.17 12.17
CA TRP A 122 -18.09 21.96 11.74
C TRP A 122 -17.83 21.00 12.90
N SER A 123 -18.23 19.74 12.72
CA SER A 123 -17.98 18.64 13.66
C SER A 123 -16.96 17.67 13.08
N LYS A 124 -15.92 17.31 13.85
CA LYS A 124 -14.93 16.32 13.42
C LYS A 124 -15.60 14.95 13.26
N ALA A 125 -15.40 14.31 12.10
CA ALA A 125 -16.01 13.03 11.75
C ALA A 125 -14.98 11.94 11.40
N GLY A 126 -13.75 12.31 11.06
CA GLY A 126 -12.69 11.33 10.82
C GLY A 126 -11.39 11.94 10.29
N TRP A 127 -10.73 11.22 9.39
CA TRP A 127 -9.43 11.55 8.82
C TRP A 127 -9.52 11.83 7.32
N ALA A 128 -8.48 12.44 6.74
CA ALA A 128 -8.35 12.67 5.31
C ALA A 128 -6.91 12.43 4.82
N ARG A 129 -6.77 11.87 3.61
CA ARG A 129 -5.51 11.69 2.87
C ARG A 129 -5.78 12.09 1.41
N VAL A 130 -5.17 13.17 0.94
CA VAL A 130 -5.53 13.82 -0.32
C VAL A 130 -4.27 14.20 -1.09
N SER A 131 -4.29 14.05 -2.42
CA SER A 131 -3.29 14.65 -3.31
C SER A 131 -3.96 15.68 -4.22
N VAL A 132 -3.39 16.87 -4.31
CA VAL A 132 -3.92 17.95 -5.16
C VAL A 132 -3.17 17.97 -6.49
N HIS A 133 -3.89 17.75 -7.59
CA HIS A 133 -3.35 17.73 -8.94
C HIS A 133 -3.51 19.08 -9.65
N GLN A 134 -4.56 19.82 -9.30
CA GLN A 134 -4.84 21.15 -9.82
C GLN A 134 -5.43 22.01 -8.69
N ASP A 135 -4.99 23.24 -8.57
CA ASP A 135 -5.46 24.24 -7.63
C ASP A 135 -6.10 25.44 -8.37
N GLY A 136 -6.50 26.46 -7.63
CA GLY A 136 -7.24 27.61 -8.16
C GLY A 136 -8.76 27.39 -8.12
N GLN A 137 -9.47 28.07 -9.02
CA GLN A 137 -10.95 28.15 -9.01
C GLN A 137 -11.65 26.80 -9.21
N ARG A 138 -10.99 25.83 -9.85
CA ARG A 138 -11.51 24.47 -10.07
C ARG A 138 -10.45 23.46 -9.64
N PRO A 139 -10.39 23.13 -8.34
CA PRO A 139 -9.38 22.22 -7.84
C PRO A 139 -9.70 20.78 -8.26
N LEU A 140 -8.66 20.03 -8.63
CA LEU A 140 -8.74 18.59 -8.91
C LEU A 140 -7.84 17.85 -7.94
N PHE A 141 -8.39 16.85 -7.28
CA PHE A 141 -7.72 16.08 -6.25
C PHE A 141 -8.25 14.64 -6.20
N ASP A 142 -7.39 13.74 -5.74
CA ASP A 142 -7.76 12.36 -5.44
C ASP A 142 -7.47 12.08 -3.96
N GLY A 143 -8.03 11.00 -3.42
CA GLY A 143 -7.72 10.63 -2.06
C GLY A 143 -8.74 9.70 -1.41
N ALA A 144 -8.67 9.64 -0.09
CA ALA A 144 -9.68 9.03 0.74
C ALA A 144 -9.88 9.84 2.02
N PHE A 145 -11.09 9.78 2.56
CA PHE A 145 -11.41 10.38 3.84
C PHE A 145 -12.46 9.54 4.55
N ARG A 146 -12.54 9.65 5.87
CA ARG A 146 -13.50 8.90 6.68
C ARG A 146 -14.49 9.83 7.36
N ILE A 147 -15.78 9.49 7.29
CA ILE A 147 -16.85 10.15 8.02
C ILE A 147 -17.55 9.08 8.84
N ASP A 148 -17.54 9.21 10.17
CA ASP A 148 -18.31 8.37 11.10
C ASP A 148 -18.10 6.84 10.93
N GLY A 149 -16.89 6.46 10.49
CA GLY A 149 -16.52 5.06 10.29
C GLY A 149 -16.68 4.55 8.86
N ASP A 150 -17.25 5.34 7.96
CA ASP A 150 -17.41 5.00 6.55
C ASP A 150 -16.39 5.75 5.69
N ASN A 151 -15.59 5.02 4.91
CA ASN A 151 -14.55 5.63 4.08
C ASN A 151 -15.13 5.99 2.73
N HIS A 152 -14.74 7.17 2.29
CA HIS A 152 -15.10 7.77 1.03
C HIS A 152 -13.83 7.81 0.18
N HIS A 153 -13.92 7.34 -1.05
CA HIS A 153 -12.82 7.35 -2.00
C HIS A 153 -13.11 8.38 -3.07
N ILE A 154 -12.11 9.18 -3.42
CA ILE A 154 -12.21 10.20 -4.47
C ILE A 154 -11.27 9.81 -5.59
N LEU A 155 -11.80 9.69 -6.80
CA LEU A 155 -11.03 9.49 -8.02
C LEU A 155 -11.47 10.48 -9.11
N SER A 156 -10.58 10.72 -10.07
CA SER A 156 -11.00 11.38 -11.31
C SER A 156 -11.99 10.49 -12.07
N ARG A 157 -12.85 11.10 -12.90
CA ARG A 157 -13.73 10.37 -13.82
C ARG A 157 -12.97 9.35 -14.69
N ALA A 158 -11.78 9.71 -15.15
CA ALA A 158 -10.95 8.83 -15.98
C ALA A 158 -10.49 7.59 -15.19
N ASP A 159 -9.98 7.79 -13.97
CA ASP A 159 -9.48 6.70 -13.13
C ASP A 159 -10.62 5.82 -12.63
N TYR A 160 -11.76 6.41 -12.26
CA TYR A 160 -12.96 5.66 -11.92
C TYR A 160 -13.42 4.76 -13.07
N ARG A 161 -13.51 5.30 -14.30
CA ARG A 161 -13.89 4.51 -15.49
C ARG A 161 -12.92 3.39 -15.81
N ALA A 162 -11.62 3.58 -15.56
CA ALA A 162 -10.61 2.55 -15.79
C ALA A 162 -10.69 1.39 -14.80
N LEU A 163 -11.32 1.62 -13.63
CA LEU A 163 -11.38 0.66 -12.52
C LEU A 163 -12.80 0.10 -12.28
N LYS A 164 -13.85 0.77 -12.75
CA LYS A 164 -15.24 0.42 -12.42
C LYS A 164 -15.64 -0.98 -12.92
N ASP A 165 -16.49 -1.64 -12.15
CA ASP A 165 -17.17 -2.86 -12.62
C ASP A 165 -18.23 -2.52 -13.69
N GLU A 166 -18.62 -3.49 -14.51
CA GLU A 166 -19.68 -3.27 -15.51
C GLU A 166 -21.03 -2.92 -14.87
N ARG A 167 -21.27 -3.39 -13.63
CA ARG A 167 -22.48 -3.10 -12.87
C ARG A 167 -22.40 -1.80 -12.07
N ASP A 168 -21.24 -1.15 -12.04
CA ASP A 168 -21.09 0.15 -11.37
C ASP A 168 -21.84 1.25 -12.14
N PRO A 169 -22.50 2.19 -11.43
CA PRO A 169 -23.14 3.34 -12.03
C PRO A 169 -22.21 4.10 -12.98
N ASP A 170 -22.73 4.48 -14.15
CA ASP A 170 -22.02 5.38 -15.03
C ASP A 170 -22.09 6.82 -14.51
N VAL A 171 -20.98 7.53 -14.66
CA VAL A 171 -20.95 8.99 -14.48
C VAL A 171 -21.77 9.60 -15.61
N ASP A 172 -22.73 10.47 -15.26
CA ASP A 172 -23.61 11.16 -16.21
C ASP A 172 -22.78 11.78 -17.35
N ALA A 173 -23.21 11.51 -18.60
CA ALA A 173 -22.57 12.04 -19.79
C ALA A 173 -22.58 13.58 -19.83
N ALA A 174 -23.56 14.21 -19.18
CA ALA A 174 -23.66 15.67 -19.06
C ALA A 174 -22.66 16.26 -18.03
N ALA A 175 -22.10 15.45 -17.13
CA ALA A 175 -21.10 15.91 -16.18
C ALA A 175 -19.81 16.31 -16.91
N ALA A 176 -19.08 17.28 -16.34
CA ALA A 176 -17.80 17.72 -16.89
C ALA A 176 -16.77 16.57 -16.96
N GLU A 177 -15.81 16.67 -17.87
CA GLU A 177 -14.76 15.65 -18.03
C GLU A 177 -13.78 15.64 -16.85
N ASP A 178 -13.58 16.78 -16.19
CA ASP A 178 -12.72 16.96 -15.02
C ASP A 178 -13.45 16.72 -13.69
N VAL A 179 -14.63 16.10 -13.70
CA VAL A 179 -15.36 15.79 -12.47
C VAL A 179 -14.68 14.70 -11.65
N MET A 180 -14.78 14.82 -10.33
CA MET A 180 -14.30 13.82 -9.38
C MET A 180 -15.48 12.99 -8.86
N VAL A 181 -15.29 11.67 -8.85
CA VAL A 181 -16.28 10.67 -8.44
C VAL A 181 -15.97 10.23 -7.02
N VAL A 182 -17.02 10.13 -6.21
CA VAL A 182 -16.95 9.64 -4.83
C VAL A 182 -17.88 8.46 -4.64
N TRP A 183 -17.38 7.42 -3.97
CA TRP A 183 -18.20 6.33 -3.45
C TRP A 183 -17.75 5.98 -2.03
N ARG A 184 -18.64 5.35 -1.28
CA ARG A 184 -18.37 4.89 0.08
C ARG A 184 -18.15 3.39 0.13
N ASP A 185 -17.42 2.93 1.14
CA ASP A 185 -17.30 1.50 1.39
C ASP A 185 -18.66 0.87 1.68
N SER A 186 -19.58 1.59 2.34
CA SER A 186 -20.96 1.13 2.58
C SER A 186 -21.84 1.03 1.33
N ASP A 187 -21.46 1.69 0.23
CA ASP A 187 -22.18 1.61 -1.04
C ASP A 187 -21.75 0.42 -1.89
N VAL A 188 -20.70 -0.30 -1.48
CA VAL A 188 -20.26 -1.48 -2.19
C VAL A 188 -21.13 -2.68 -1.84
N THR A 189 -21.52 -3.45 -2.85
CA THR A 189 -22.38 -4.61 -2.66
C THR A 189 -21.65 -5.77 -2.00
N ASP A 190 -22.35 -6.43 -1.08
CA ASP A 190 -22.01 -7.77 -0.62
C ASP A 190 -22.55 -8.85 -1.57
N ASP A 191 -22.87 -8.50 -2.83
CA ASP A 191 -23.55 -9.40 -3.76
C ASP A 191 -22.80 -10.73 -3.83
N GLU A 192 -23.47 -11.81 -3.43
CA GLU A 192 -22.99 -13.19 -3.54
C GLU A 192 -22.61 -13.56 -4.99
N VAL A 193 -22.91 -12.71 -5.97
CA VAL A 193 -22.74 -12.88 -7.41
C VAL A 193 -21.28 -12.73 -7.89
N GLY A 194 -20.32 -12.40 -7.01
CA GLY A 194 -18.89 -12.71 -7.21
C GLY A 194 -18.57 -14.22 -7.19
N THR A 195 -19.57 -15.07 -7.44
CA THR A 195 -19.57 -16.52 -7.34
C THR A 195 -18.76 -17.28 -8.39
N GLU A 196 -18.23 -16.64 -9.43
CA GLU A 196 -17.32 -17.34 -10.36
C GLU A 196 -16.05 -17.82 -9.62
N LEU A 197 -15.58 -17.09 -8.60
CA LEU A 197 -14.43 -17.47 -7.76
C LEU A 197 -14.85 -18.27 -6.49
N LYS A 198 -16.15 -18.32 -6.17
CA LYS A 198 -16.68 -18.99 -4.95
C LYS A 198 -17.19 -20.41 -5.23
N ARG A 199 -17.41 -20.80 -6.49
CA ARG A 199 -18.06 -22.07 -6.84
C ARG A 199 -17.12 -23.29 -6.91
N GLY A 200 -15.81 -23.07 -6.84
CA GLY A 200 -14.81 -24.14 -6.76
C GLY A 200 -14.22 -24.27 -5.36
N VAL A 201 -14.88 -25.03 -4.47
CA VAL A 201 -14.30 -25.58 -3.22
C VAL A 201 -13.85 -24.54 -2.18
N GLY A 202 -14.77 -24.13 -1.28
CA GLY A 202 -14.52 -23.54 0.05
C GLY A 202 -13.66 -22.26 0.10
N MET A 203 -14.29 -21.08 0.34
CA MET A 203 -13.64 -19.77 0.64
C MET A 203 -12.12 -19.72 0.37
N ALA A 204 -11.73 -19.66 -0.90
CA ALA A 204 -10.32 -19.56 -1.27
C ALA A 204 -9.76 -18.22 -0.74
N SER A 205 -8.66 -18.29 0.00
CA SER A 205 -7.97 -17.13 0.55
C SER A 205 -7.47 -16.22 -0.58
N THR A 206 -7.53 -14.90 -0.40
CA THR A 206 -6.94 -13.95 -1.38
C THR A 206 -5.50 -13.58 -1.03
N CYS A 207 -5.08 -13.90 0.19
CA CYS A 207 -3.69 -13.90 0.60
C CYS A 207 -3.32 -15.31 1.04
N ASP A 208 -2.32 -15.91 0.39
CA ASP A 208 -1.84 -17.27 0.71
C ASP A 208 -0.51 -17.24 1.48
N ALA A 209 -0.27 -16.18 2.27
CA ALA A 209 0.99 -16.00 3.00
C ALA A 209 1.26 -17.11 4.01
N ASP A 210 0.24 -17.74 4.59
CA ASP A 210 0.42 -18.81 5.57
C ASP A 210 0.83 -20.16 4.95
N SER A 211 0.65 -20.35 3.64
CA SER A 211 1.10 -21.57 2.94
C SER A 211 2.62 -21.58 2.67
N LEU A 212 3.26 -20.41 2.70
CA LEU A 212 4.71 -20.29 2.57
C LEU A 212 5.40 -21.07 3.70
N ALA A 213 6.36 -21.93 3.35
CA ALA A 213 6.97 -22.82 4.34
C ALA A 213 7.77 -22.06 5.39
N PHE A 214 8.41 -20.95 5.00
CA PHE A 214 9.04 -20.05 5.95
C PHE A 214 8.03 -19.48 6.97
N ASN A 215 6.87 -19.02 6.52
CA ASN A 215 5.85 -18.43 7.38
C ASN A 215 5.18 -19.48 8.28
N SER A 216 4.86 -20.67 7.77
CA SER A 216 4.25 -21.73 8.59
C SER A 216 5.20 -22.27 9.66
N ARG A 217 6.50 -22.42 9.37
CA ARG A 217 7.51 -22.87 10.37
C ARG A 217 7.68 -21.90 11.53
N LEU A 218 7.51 -20.61 11.30
CA LEU A 218 7.49 -19.63 12.38
C LEU A 218 6.35 -19.92 13.37
N LEU A 219 5.22 -20.48 12.93
CA LEU A 219 4.07 -20.85 13.78
C LEU A 219 4.16 -22.25 14.39
N ALA A 220 5.22 -23.03 14.18
CA ALA A 220 5.30 -24.36 14.77
C ALA A 220 5.80 -24.30 16.23
N PRO A 221 5.13 -24.96 17.20
CA PRO A 221 5.76 -25.23 18.49
C PRO A 221 6.98 -26.14 18.28
N GLU A 222 8.07 -25.90 19.01
CA GLU A 222 9.24 -26.78 18.99
C GLU A 222 8.83 -28.18 19.47
N ASP A 223 8.91 -29.19 18.59
CA ASP A 223 8.77 -30.59 18.98
C ASP A 223 10.12 -31.06 19.56
N ASP A 224 10.16 -31.36 20.87
CA ASP A 224 11.34 -31.81 21.62
C ASP A 224 11.71 -33.29 21.32
N GLY A 225 11.56 -33.70 20.05
CA GLY A 225 11.47 -35.11 19.68
C GLY A 225 12.01 -35.44 18.29
N GLY A 226 13.33 -35.33 18.10
CA GLY A 226 14.03 -36.11 17.07
C GLY A 226 14.74 -35.30 15.97
N GLY A 227 16.06 -35.22 16.10
CA GLY A 227 17.08 -34.93 15.08
C GLY A 227 16.63 -34.52 13.66
N GLY A 228 16.22 -33.27 13.48
CA GLY A 228 16.10 -32.57 12.20
C GLY A 228 16.90 -31.26 12.22
N PRO A 229 17.40 -30.75 11.08
CA PRO A 229 18.50 -29.77 11.06
C PRO A 229 18.07 -28.44 11.67
N SER A 230 18.64 -28.14 12.84
CA SER A 230 18.40 -26.94 13.61
C SER A 230 18.77 -25.67 12.82
N PHE A 231 17.88 -24.69 12.86
CA PHE A 231 17.89 -23.40 12.15
C PHE A 231 19.07 -22.45 12.49
N ARG A 232 20.17 -22.97 13.05
CA ARG A 232 21.40 -22.21 13.41
C ARG A 232 22.33 -21.94 12.21
N ARG A 233 22.02 -22.42 11.00
CA ARG A 233 22.88 -22.27 9.81
C ARG A 233 22.45 -21.24 8.77
N SER A 234 21.21 -20.76 8.74
CA SER A 234 20.73 -19.88 7.64
C SER A 234 20.87 -18.37 7.92
N LEU A 235 21.11 -17.95 9.16
CA LEU A 235 21.26 -16.52 9.53
C LEU A 235 22.71 -16.09 9.85
N ARG A 236 23.72 -16.88 9.44
CA ARG A 236 25.15 -16.63 9.72
C ARG A 236 25.98 -16.24 8.50
N SER A 237 25.41 -15.42 7.62
CA SER A 237 26.11 -14.87 6.46
C SER A 237 26.13 -13.35 6.44
N THR A 238 26.48 -12.71 7.56
CA THR A 238 27.21 -11.42 7.58
C THR A 238 27.97 -11.30 8.91
N SER A 239 29.22 -10.86 8.81
CA SER A 239 30.29 -10.87 9.81
C SER A 239 29.90 -10.33 11.21
N PHE A 240 30.03 -11.18 12.25
CA PHE A 240 30.07 -10.73 13.65
C PHE A 240 31.53 -10.55 14.06
N GLY A 241 32.08 -9.36 13.82
CA GLY A 241 33.33 -8.93 14.43
C GLY A 241 33.08 -8.46 15.86
N SER A 242 33.51 -9.27 16.83
CA SER A 242 34.08 -8.83 18.13
C SER A 242 33.39 -7.67 18.86
N LEU A 243 32.66 -7.98 19.95
CA LEU A 243 32.91 -7.53 21.33
C LEU A 243 31.70 -7.81 22.23
N PHE A 244 32.00 -8.23 23.47
CA PHE A 244 31.12 -8.47 24.63
C PHE A 244 30.56 -9.88 24.81
N ALA A 245 31.44 -10.73 25.34
CA ALA A 245 31.08 -11.76 26.30
C ALA A 245 30.66 -11.11 27.64
N ARG A 246 29.44 -11.39 28.10
CA ARG A 246 29.11 -11.60 29.52
C ARG A 246 27.85 -12.44 29.61
N GLN A 247 27.96 -13.51 30.39
CA GLN A 247 26.95 -14.53 30.66
C GLN A 247 25.58 -13.94 31.00
N ILE A 248 24.56 -14.39 30.28
CA ILE A 248 23.18 -14.49 30.78
C ILE A 248 22.75 -15.91 30.41
N ASP A 249 22.24 -16.63 31.41
CA ASP A 249 21.87 -18.03 31.37
C ASP A 249 20.94 -18.37 30.19
N ASP A 250 21.38 -19.32 29.36
CA ASP A 250 20.73 -19.72 28.11
C ASP A 250 19.67 -20.80 28.38
N GLY A 251 18.44 -20.33 28.61
CA GLY A 251 17.22 -21.13 28.61
C GLY A 251 16.11 -20.32 27.93
N GLY A 252 16.05 -20.36 26.59
CA GLY A 252 15.10 -19.58 25.79
C GLY A 252 14.72 -20.26 24.48
N SER A 253 13.56 -20.91 24.52
CA SER A 253 12.82 -21.58 23.44
C SER A 253 12.59 -20.71 22.21
N GLY A 254 12.67 -21.33 21.02
CA GLY A 254 12.69 -20.68 19.70
C GLY A 254 11.67 -21.25 18.71
N GLY A 255 10.37 -21.10 19.02
CA GLY A 255 9.30 -20.93 18.02
C GLY A 255 8.84 -19.47 18.02
N THR A 256 7.84 -19.04 17.23
CA THR A 256 7.35 -17.66 17.40
C THR A 256 6.90 -17.37 18.81
N GLY A 257 6.54 -18.37 19.64
CA GLY A 257 6.49 -18.31 21.11
C GLY A 257 5.67 -17.19 21.76
N LEU A 258 5.05 -16.34 20.95
CA LEU A 258 4.22 -15.23 21.36
C LEU A 258 2.84 -15.83 21.56
N ASP A 259 2.46 -15.99 22.82
CA ASP A 259 1.08 -16.30 23.17
C ASP A 259 0.18 -15.16 22.68
N LEU A 260 -0.42 -15.37 21.49
CA LEU A 260 -1.30 -14.38 20.85
C LEU A 260 -2.46 -14.02 21.78
N MET A 261 -2.90 -14.93 22.67
CA MET A 261 -4.02 -14.68 23.60
C MET A 261 -3.60 -13.73 24.73
N SER A 262 -2.35 -13.83 25.16
CA SER A 262 -1.81 -12.97 26.22
C SER A 262 -1.59 -11.53 25.77
N SER A 263 -1.34 -11.33 24.47
CA SER A 263 -0.96 -10.04 23.91
C SER A 263 -2.11 -9.26 23.27
N ILE A 264 -3.32 -9.83 23.15
CA ILE A 264 -4.50 -9.16 22.57
C ILE A 264 -4.69 -7.75 23.14
N GLY A 265 -4.68 -6.76 22.25
CA GLY A 265 -4.86 -5.34 22.56
C GLY A 265 -3.66 -4.66 23.23
N SER A 266 -2.57 -5.39 23.50
CA SER A 266 -1.37 -4.83 24.12
C SER A 266 -0.55 -4.06 23.10
N THR A 267 -0.35 -2.76 23.34
CA THR A 267 0.53 -1.92 22.51
C THR A 267 2.00 -1.99 22.94
N ALA A 268 2.31 -2.85 23.90
CA ALA A 268 3.57 -2.77 24.59
C ALA A 268 4.69 -3.45 23.78
N GLY A 269 5.68 -2.65 23.40
CA GLY A 269 6.72 -2.99 22.42
C GLY A 269 6.65 -2.14 21.16
N CYS A 270 5.48 -1.60 20.83
CA CYS A 270 5.37 -0.61 19.76
C CYS A 270 6.01 0.73 20.15
N PRO A 271 6.43 1.55 19.15
CA PRO A 271 6.98 2.87 19.39
C PRO A 271 6.07 3.77 20.25
N THR A 272 6.66 4.48 21.21
CA THR A 272 5.94 5.47 22.03
C THR A 272 5.88 6.84 21.36
N THR A 273 6.86 7.13 20.49
CA THR A 273 6.94 8.31 19.62
C THR A 273 6.77 7.91 18.16
N LYS A 274 6.46 8.89 17.31
CA LYS A 274 6.30 8.65 15.86
C LYS A 274 7.62 8.21 15.25
N LYS A 275 7.59 7.11 14.51
CA LYS A 275 8.70 6.56 13.72
C LYS A 275 8.35 6.51 12.25
N VAL A 276 9.36 6.48 11.39
CA VAL A 276 9.22 6.41 9.94
C VAL A 276 9.84 5.11 9.44
N ALA A 277 9.05 4.28 8.77
CA ALA A 277 9.49 3.09 8.06
C ALA A 277 9.69 3.46 6.59
N LEU A 278 10.93 3.40 6.11
CA LEU A 278 11.25 3.63 4.71
C LEU A 278 10.87 2.41 3.87
N VAL A 279 10.15 2.63 2.78
CA VAL A 279 9.64 1.62 1.86
C VAL A 279 10.28 1.85 0.50
N GLY A 280 10.90 0.80 -0.04
CA GLY A 280 11.28 0.76 -1.44
C GLY A 280 10.13 0.17 -2.26
N ILE A 281 9.82 0.77 -3.41
CA ILE A 281 8.75 0.33 -4.29
C ILE A 281 9.35 -0.01 -5.64
N ALA A 282 8.94 -1.14 -6.20
CA ALA A 282 9.23 -1.55 -7.56
C ALA A 282 7.92 -1.78 -8.32
N THR A 283 7.86 -1.36 -9.57
CA THR A 283 6.76 -1.67 -10.49
C THR A 283 7.32 -2.47 -11.66
N ASP A 284 6.69 -3.60 -11.97
CA ASP A 284 7.05 -4.37 -13.16
C ASP A 284 6.47 -3.73 -14.44
N CYS A 285 6.91 -4.24 -15.59
CA CYS A 285 6.41 -3.87 -16.90
C CYS A 285 4.87 -3.92 -17.00
N ASN A 286 4.23 -4.91 -16.35
CA ASN A 286 2.79 -5.12 -16.43
C ASN A 286 2.06 -4.01 -15.68
N TYR A 287 2.52 -3.68 -14.47
CA TYR A 287 1.98 -2.57 -13.69
C TYR A 287 2.12 -1.26 -14.43
N PHE A 288 3.31 -0.94 -14.95
CA PHE A 288 3.54 0.29 -15.69
C PHE A 288 2.64 0.39 -16.92
N SER A 289 2.50 -0.71 -17.69
CA SER A 289 1.67 -0.74 -18.91
C SER A 289 0.19 -0.45 -18.68
N ALA A 290 -0.28 -0.61 -17.44
CA ALA A 290 -1.65 -0.31 -17.05
C ALA A 290 -1.88 1.20 -16.77
N PHE A 291 -0.85 2.04 -16.97
CA PHE A 291 -0.91 3.49 -16.86
C PHE A 291 -0.33 4.16 -18.11
N ASN A 292 -0.74 5.42 -18.34
CA ASN A 292 -0.35 6.15 -19.54
C ASN A 292 1.09 6.69 -19.50
N ASN A 293 1.64 6.94 -18.30
CA ASN A 293 2.95 7.54 -18.13
C ASN A 293 3.46 7.40 -16.68
N THR A 294 4.75 7.70 -16.47
CA THR A 294 5.44 7.72 -15.17
C THR A 294 4.69 8.52 -14.10
N ASN A 295 4.12 9.68 -14.44
CA ASN A 295 3.43 10.52 -13.46
C ASN A 295 2.12 9.87 -12.97
N ALA A 296 1.41 9.14 -13.84
CA ALA A 296 0.24 8.37 -13.44
C ALA A 296 0.61 7.23 -12.46
N VAL A 297 1.69 6.49 -12.74
CA VAL A 297 2.21 5.45 -11.83
C VAL A 297 2.63 6.06 -10.49
N LYS A 298 3.42 7.15 -10.52
CA LYS A 298 3.87 7.86 -9.32
C LYS A 298 2.66 8.27 -8.48
N ARG A 299 1.67 8.97 -9.07
CA ARG A 299 0.47 9.41 -8.35
C ARG A 299 -0.30 8.26 -7.70
N GLN A 300 -0.49 7.16 -8.41
CA GLN A 300 -1.16 5.98 -7.86
C GLN A 300 -0.41 5.43 -6.64
N ILE A 301 0.91 5.24 -6.76
CA ILE A 301 1.76 4.74 -5.67
C ILE A 301 1.74 5.67 -4.46
N LEU A 302 1.84 6.99 -4.67
CA LEU A 302 1.74 7.97 -3.58
C LEU A 302 0.38 7.88 -2.89
N SER A 303 -0.72 7.78 -3.65
CA SER A 303 -2.08 7.66 -3.12
C SER A 303 -2.23 6.40 -2.26
N ILE A 304 -1.73 5.25 -2.73
CA ILE A 304 -1.74 3.97 -2.00
C ILE A 304 -1.02 4.07 -0.66
N VAL A 305 0.24 4.52 -0.68
CA VAL A 305 1.04 4.58 0.54
C VAL A 305 0.52 5.64 1.50
N ASN A 306 0.01 6.78 1.01
CA ASN A 306 -0.58 7.82 1.85
C ASN A 306 -1.83 7.32 2.60
N LYS A 307 -2.69 6.55 1.92
CA LYS A 307 -3.87 5.92 2.52
C LYS A 307 -3.47 4.85 3.53
N ALA A 308 -2.60 3.92 3.15
CA ALA A 308 -2.15 2.85 4.03
C ALA A 308 -1.38 3.37 5.26
N SER A 309 -0.58 4.42 5.11
CA SER A 309 0.15 5.03 6.24
C SER A 309 -0.79 5.50 7.35
N GLU A 310 -2.03 5.89 7.04
CA GLU A 310 -3.00 6.34 8.06
C GLU A 310 -3.23 5.28 9.15
N ILE A 311 -3.46 4.02 8.76
CA ILE A 311 -3.76 2.96 9.72
C ILE A 311 -2.53 2.56 10.55
N TYR A 312 -1.32 2.68 9.98
CA TYR A 312 -0.07 2.41 10.70
C TYR A 312 0.28 3.56 11.65
N GLU A 313 0.02 4.80 11.25
CA GLU A 313 0.25 5.98 12.07
C GLU A 313 -0.68 5.99 13.27
N SER A 314 -1.98 5.75 13.05
CA SER A 314 -3.00 5.76 14.11
C SER A 314 -2.87 4.57 15.06
N THR A 315 -2.42 3.41 14.57
CA THR A 315 -2.33 2.17 15.37
C THR A 315 -0.98 1.98 16.04
N PHE A 316 0.12 2.19 15.31
CA PHE A 316 1.47 1.81 15.74
C PHE A 316 2.43 3.00 15.92
N LYS A 317 1.98 4.23 15.62
CA LYS A 317 2.83 5.42 15.54
C LYS A 317 3.96 5.25 14.51
N ILE A 318 3.71 4.52 13.43
CA ILE A 318 4.66 4.30 12.34
C ILE A 318 4.10 4.94 11.07
N SER A 319 4.81 5.89 10.48
CA SER A 319 4.55 6.36 9.12
C SER A 319 5.24 5.46 8.11
N LEU A 320 4.56 5.20 7.00
CA LEU A 320 5.15 4.56 5.83
C LEU A 320 5.61 5.65 4.85
N ALA A 321 6.90 5.65 4.54
CA ALA A 321 7.53 6.67 3.69
C ALA A 321 8.18 6.02 2.48
N ILE A 322 7.99 6.56 1.29
CA ILE A 322 8.64 6.06 0.07
C ILE A 322 10.02 6.70 -0.03
N LYS A 323 11.05 5.86 -0.13
CA LYS A 323 12.43 6.30 -0.41
C LYS A 323 12.86 6.00 -1.84
N ASN A 324 12.48 4.87 -2.38
CA ASN A 324 12.85 4.46 -3.73
C ASN A 324 11.60 4.09 -4.52
N LEU A 325 11.49 4.58 -5.75
CA LEU A 325 10.48 4.13 -6.70
C LEU A 325 11.17 3.65 -7.98
N THR A 326 11.28 2.33 -8.13
CA THR A 326 11.90 1.68 -9.28
C THR A 326 10.82 1.32 -10.29
N MET A 327 10.96 1.75 -11.53
CA MET A 327 10.00 1.50 -12.60
C MET A 327 10.65 0.83 -13.79
N ILE A 328 9.94 -0.13 -14.38
CA ILE A 328 10.30 -0.70 -15.67
C ILE A 328 9.19 -0.31 -16.64
N ASP A 329 9.49 0.65 -17.52
CA ASP A 329 8.53 1.27 -18.44
C ASP A 329 8.62 0.73 -19.88
N ARG A 330 9.30 -0.41 -20.06
CA ARG A 330 9.47 -1.11 -21.34
C ARG A 330 9.07 -2.58 -21.21
N GLY A 331 9.36 -3.37 -22.25
CA GLY A 331 8.97 -4.78 -22.31
C GLY A 331 9.45 -5.61 -21.12
N CYS A 332 8.75 -6.71 -20.86
CA CYS A 332 9.06 -7.64 -19.77
C CYS A 332 10.29 -8.51 -20.13
N GLY A 333 11.49 -7.97 -19.94
CA GLY A 333 12.76 -8.62 -20.31
C GLY A 333 13.36 -9.58 -19.28
N GLY A 334 12.74 -9.77 -18.11
CA GLY A 334 13.31 -10.52 -16.98
C GLY A 334 13.61 -12.00 -17.25
N SER A 335 13.09 -12.57 -18.34
CA SER A 335 13.37 -13.96 -18.77
C SER A 335 14.62 -14.09 -19.67
N GLY A 336 15.27 -12.99 -20.02
CA GLY A 336 16.43 -12.97 -20.92
C GLY A 336 17.74 -13.43 -20.25
N PRO A 337 18.69 -14.05 -20.98
CA PRO A 337 20.01 -14.35 -20.45
C PRO A 337 20.73 -13.06 -20.03
N GLY A 338 21.09 -12.95 -18.75
CA GLY A 338 21.83 -11.81 -18.20
C GLY A 338 20.98 -10.67 -17.64
N GLY A 339 19.65 -10.83 -17.54
CA GLY A 339 18.78 -9.83 -16.93
C GLY A 339 19.02 -9.68 -15.43
N SER A 340 19.23 -8.45 -14.94
CA SER A 340 19.40 -8.15 -13.51
C SER A 340 18.08 -8.01 -12.75
N THR A 341 16.94 -8.13 -13.44
CA THR A 341 15.57 -8.04 -12.88
C THR A 341 14.74 -9.29 -13.21
N PRO A 342 15.09 -10.46 -12.66
CA PRO A 342 14.39 -11.73 -12.97
C PRO A 342 12.91 -11.75 -12.56
N TRP A 343 12.49 -10.80 -11.71
CA TRP A 343 11.09 -10.59 -11.30
C TRP A 343 10.26 -9.83 -12.35
N ASN A 344 10.89 -9.19 -13.35
CA ASN A 344 10.21 -8.42 -14.40
C ASN A 344 9.75 -9.31 -15.55
N VAL A 345 8.75 -10.14 -15.29
CA VAL A 345 8.19 -11.10 -16.26
C VAL A 345 6.72 -10.82 -16.53
N GLY A 346 6.31 -11.02 -17.79
CA GLY A 346 4.91 -10.84 -18.21
C GLY A 346 3.95 -11.73 -17.43
N CYS A 347 2.66 -11.39 -17.41
CA CYS A 347 1.64 -12.26 -16.82
C CYS A 347 1.54 -13.58 -17.61
N ARG A 348 1.80 -14.70 -16.93
CA ARG A 348 1.78 -16.05 -17.51
C ARG A 348 1.32 -17.04 -16.46
N ASP A 349 0.54 -18.05 -16.87
CA ASP A 349 -0.01 -19.07 -15.96
C ASP A 349 1.08 -19.95 -15.31
N ASP A 350 2.26 -20.04 -15.92
CA ASP A 350 3.41 -20.79 -15.42
C ASP A 350 4.27 -20.01 -14.41
N VAL A 351 3.94 -18.75 -14.13
CA VAL A 351 4.63 -17.90 -13.15
C VAL A 351 3.65 -17.47 -12.05
N THR A 352 3.79 -18.07 -10.87
CA THR A 352 2.92 -17.77 -9.74
C THR A 352 3.36 -16.52 -8.97
N ILE A 353 2.47 -15.97 -8.14
CA ILE A 353 2.78 -14.88 -7.20
C ILE A 353 3.91 -15.26 -6.23
N SER A 354 4.01 -16.54 -5.87
CA SER A 354 5.13 -17.06 -5.08
C SER A 354 6.44 -17.03 -5.85
N ASP A 355 6.44 -17.33 -7.15
CA ASP A 355 7.64 -17.22 -7.99
C ASP A 355 8.09 -15.75 -8.13
N ARG A 356 7.12 -14.82 -8.26
CA ARG A 356 7.37 -13.36 -8.26
C ARG A 356 7.97 -12.89 -6.94
N LEU A 357 7.40 -13.31 -5.81
CA LEU A 357 7.93 -12.97 -4.49
C LEU A 357 9.36 -13.49 -4.33
N ASN A 358 9.62 -14.74 -4.72
CA ASN A 358 10.95 -15.36 -4.61
C ASN A 358 12.00 -14.63 -5.46
N THR A 359 11.71 -14.37 -6.73
CA THR A 359 12.64 -13.67 -7.64
C THR A 359 12.85 -12.21 -7.21
N PHE A 360 11.82 -11.54 -6.69
CA PHE A 360 11.93 -10.20 -6.14
C PHE A 360 12.74 -10.17 -4.84
N SER A 361 12.58 -11.18 -3.98
CA SER A 361 13.40 -11.36 -2.77
C SER A 361 14.87 -11.60 -3.10
N GLN A 362 15.20 -12.33 -4.17
CA GLN A 362 16.57 -12.50 -4.64
C GLN A 362 17.18 -11.14 -5.00
N TRP A 363 16.48 -10.35 -5.82
CA TRP A 363 16.91 -9.01 -6.19
C TRP A 363 17.06 -8.10 -4.96
N ARG A 364 16.10 -8.12 -4.03
CA ARG A 364 16.20 -7.37 -2.77
C ARG A 364 17.41 -7.80 -1.93
N GLY A 365 17.76 -9.09 -1.95
CA GLY A 365 18.90 -9.63 -1.21
C GLY A 365 20.24 -8.98 -1.56
N GLU A 366 20.34 -8.40 -2.76
CA GLU A 366 21.54 -7.72 -3.26
C GLU A 366 21.55 -6.21 -2.96
N ALA A 367 20.40 -5.64 -2.59
CA ALA A 367 20.26 -4.21 -2.34
C ALA A 367 20.99 -3.78 -1.05
N LYS A 368 21.71 -2.66 -1.13
CA LYS A 368 22.43 -2.03 -0.01
C LYS A 368 21.75 -0.74 0.41
N ASP A 369 20.56 -0.88 0.98
CA ASP A 369 19.74 0.22 1.48
C ASP A 369 19.43 0.05 2.98
N ASP A 370 18.76 1.05 3.53
CA ASP A 370 18.19 1.10 4.88
C ASP A 370 16.66 1.02 4.86
N ASN A 371 16.05 0.56 3.75
CA ASN A 371 14.60 0.42 3.65
C ASN A 371 14.13 -0.68 4.61
N ALA A 372 13.04 -0.40 5.33
CA ALA A 372 12.38 -1.36 6.19
C ALA A 372 11.92 -2.59 5.40
N TYR A 373 11.39 -2.39 4.20
CA TYR A 373 11.04 -3.46 3.27
C TYR A 373 10.88 -2.91 1.85
N TRP A 374 10.69 -3.82 0.90
CA TRP A 374 10.38 -3.49 -0.48
C TRP A 374 9.06 -4.12 -0.94
N THR A 375 8.30 -3.41 -1.77
CA THR A 375 7.05 -3.91 -2.37
C THR A 375 7.16 -3.94 -3.88
N LEU A 376 6.83 -5.09 -4.48
CA LEU A 376 6.63 -5.22 -5.91
C LEU A 376 5.15 -5.03 -6.27
N PHE A 377 4.85 -4.07 -7.13
CA PHE A 377 3.54 -3.89 -7.74
C PHE A 377 3.47 -4.54 -9.12
N THR A 378 2.41 -5.29 -9.37
CA THR A 378 2.15 -6.02 -10.62
C THR A 378 0.66 -6.05 -10.95
N THR A 379 0.28 -6.41 -12.17
CA THR A 379 -1.11 -6.78 -12.51
C THR A 379 -1.31 -8.29 -12.59
N CYS A 380 -0.28 -9.09 -12.32
CA CYS A 380 -0.34 -10.54 -12.50
C CYS A 380 -0.75 -11.27 -11.22
N ALA A 381 -2.06 -11.51 -11.06
CA ALA A 381 -2.60 -12.37 -10.01
C ALA A 381 -2.26 -13.85 -10.23
N THR A 382 -2.40 -14.67 -9.19
CA THR A 382 -2.41 -16.14 -9.31
C THR A 382 -3.68 -16.68 -8.70
N GLN A 383 -4.61 -17.14 -9.55
CA GLN A 383 -5.96 -17.50 -9.11
C GLN A 383 -6.60 -16.35 -8.31
N THR A 384 -6.96 -16.59 -7.05
CA THR A 384 -7.51 -15.58 -6.13
C THR A 384 -6.46 -14.78 -5.38
N ALA A 385 -5.18 -15.16 -5.46
CA ALA A 385 -4.12 -14.52 -4.69
C ALA A 385 -3.75 -13.15 -5.28
N VAL A 386 -3.96 -12.10 -4.49
CA VAL A 386 -3.71 -10.69 -4.86
C VAL A 386 -2.58 -10.04 -4.07
N GLY A 387 -2.05 -10.74 -3.08
CA GLY A 387 -0.93 -10.29 -2.27
C GLY A 387 -0.18 -11.47 -1.66
N LEU A 388 1.11 -11.26 -1.40
CA LEU A 388 1.96 -12.23 -0.73
C LEU A 388 3.16 -11.56 -0.06
N ALA A 389 3.48 -11.95 1.18
CA ALA A 389 4.54 -11.34 1.97
C ALA A 389 5.33 -12.35 2.81
N TRP A 390 6.62 -12.06 3.01
CA TRP A 390 7.43 -12.76 4.02
C TRP A 390 7.19 -12.17 5.41
N ARG A 391 6.80 -13.02 6.36
CA ARG A 391 6.35 -12.56 7.67
C ARG A 391 7.50 -12.14 8.59
N GLY A 392 7.35 -11.01 9.27
CA GLY A 392 8.29 -10.54 10.30
C GLY A 392 9.67 -10.14 9.76
N MET A 393 9.73 -9.78 8.48
CA MET A 393 10.98 -9.43 7.81
C MET A 393 11.33 -7.94 7.85
N ALA A 394 10.47 -7.07 8.40
CA ALA A 394 10.76 -5.64 8.51
C ALA A 394 12.15 -5.34 9.12
N CYS A 395 12.84 -4.35 8.55
CA CYS A 395 14.20 -3.90 8.90
C CYS A 395 15.31 -4.96 8.76
N ARG A 396 15.07 -6.08 8.06
CA ARG A 396 16.11 -7.05 7.75
C ARG A 396 16.76 -6.74 6.42
N THR A 397 18.08 -6.88 6.37
CA THR A 397 18.89 -6.70 5.17
C THR A 397 19.32 -8.06 4.61
N GLY A 398 19.60 -8.10 3.32
CA GLY A 398 19.98 -9.32 2.61
C GLY A 398 18.81 -10.29 2.40
N ALA A 399 19.15 -11.49 1.94
CA ALA A 399 18.21 -12.59 1.74
C ALA A 399 18.69 -13.86 2.47
N GLY A 400 17.74 -14.66 2.93
CA GLY A 400 17.95 -16.01 3.44
C GLY A 400 17.36 -17.05 2.49
N SER A 401 17.70 -18.31 2.72
CA SER A 401 17.12 -19.44 1.98
C SER A 401 16.22 -20.27 2.87
N SER A 402 15.07 -20.65 2.32
CA SER A 402 14.11 -21.62 2.86
C SER A 402 13.83 -22.68 1.79
N GLN A 403 13.03 -23.68 2.14
CA GLN A 403 12.54 -24.69 1.21
C GLN A 403 11.05 -24.85 1.45
N ASP A 404 10.26 -24.80 0.39
CA ASP A 404 8.82 -25.04 0.45
C ASP A 404 8.51 -26.51 0.79
N ALA A 405 7.23 -26.84 1.01
CA ALA A 405 6.81 -28.21 1.32
C ALA A 405 7.09 -29.22 0.20
N SER A 406 7.34 -28.75 -1.03
CA SER A 406 7.70 -29.54 -2.20
C SER A 406 9.22 -29.65 -2.42
N GLY A 407 10.03 -29.02 -1.55
CA GLY A 407 11.48 -29.01 -1.63
C GLY A 407 12.06 -27.99 -2.62
N ARG A 408 11.25 -27.07 -3.17
CA ARG A 408 11.75 -25.96 -3.99
C ARG A 408 12.39 -24.91 -3.09
N ASN A 409 13.50 -24.34 -3.55
CA ASN A 409 14.20 -23.30 -2.80
C ASN A 409 13.37 -22.01 -2.78
N GLU A 410 13.11 -21.51 -1.58
CA GLU A 410 12.52 -20.20 -1.34
C GLU A 410 13.63 -19.20 -1.01
N THR A 411 13.56 -18.00 -1.55
CA THR A 411 14.41 -16.87 -1.16
C THR A 411 13.60 -15.90 -0.32
N VAL A 412 14.02 -15.72 0.93
CA VAL A 412 13.29 -14.94 1.93
C VAL A 412 14.02 -13.62 2.16
N ALA A 413 13.35 -12.51 1.88
CA ALA A 413 13.86 -11.17 2.15
C ALA A 413 12.74 -10.30 2.73
N ALA A 414 13.05 -9.06 3.09
CA ALA A 414 12.05 -8.10 3.55
C ALA A 414 11.21 -7.56 2.38
N THR A 415 10.44 -8.43 1.74
CA THR A 415 9.65 -8.11 0.55
C THR A 415 8.22 -8.58 0.63
N ASN A 416 7.34 -7.88 -0.09
CA ASN A 416 6.01 -8.35 -0.43
C ASN A 416 5.64 -8.00 -1.88
N VAL A 417 4.57 -8.62 -2.37
CA VAL A 417 3.99 -8.40 -3.71
C VAL A 417 2.56 -7.94 -3.54
N VAL A 418 2.16 -6.92 -4.32
CA VAL A 418 0.80 -6.38 -4.35
C VAL A 418 0.31 -6.38 -5.80
N VAL A 419 -0.84 -7.00 -6.03
CA VAL A 419 -1.51 -6.97 -7.32
C VAL A 419 -2.47 -5.80 -7.40
N ARG A 420 -2.49 -5.12 -8.55
CA ARG A 420 -3.43 -4.04 -8.85
C ARG A 420 -4.87 -4.53 -8.69
N ALA A 421 -5.62 -3.84 -7.83
CA ALA A 421 -7.03 -4.06 -7.58
C ALA A 421 -7.67 -2.75 -7.10
N ASP A 422 -8.98 -2.70 -6.93
CA ASP A 422 -9.61 -1.44 -6.48
C ASP A 422 -9.39 -1.17 -4.98
N THR A 423 -9.09 -2.22 -4.21
CA THR A 423 -8.69 -2.15 -2.80
C THR A 423 -7.17 -2.24 -2.63
N GLU A 424 -6.41 -1.75 -3.61
CA GLU A 424 -4.95 -1.89 -3.66
C GLU A 424 -4.25 -1.38 -2.40
N TRP A 425 -4.74 -0.26 -1.83
CA TRP A 425 -4.16 0.29 -0.61
C TRP A 425 -4.40 -0.59 0.61
N GLN A 426 -5.56 -1.28 0.70
CA GLN A 426 -5.81 -2.27 1.74
C GLN A 426 -4.93 -3.51 1.56
N ILE A 427 -4.73 -3.96 0.32
CA ILE A 427 -3.82 -5.09 0.04
C ILE A 427 -2.39 -4.71 0.44
N PHE A 428 -1.91 -3.53 0.01
CA PHE A 428 -0.60 -3.02 0.44
C PHE A 428 -0.47 -2.92 1.97
N ALA A 429 -1.51 -2.44 2.65
CA ALA A 429 -1.56 -2.39 4.11
C ALA A 429 -1.52 -3.78 4.76
N HIS A 430 -2.27 -4.75 4.22
CA HIS A 430 -2.32 -6.15 4.68
C HIS A 430 -0.96 -6.84 4.53
N GLU A 431 -0.36 -6.77 3.34
CA GLU A 431 0.93 -7.38 3.05
C GLU A 431 2.07 -6.72 3.82
N SER A 432 1.97 -5.42 4.06
CA SER A 432 2.88 -4.74 5.00
C SER A 432 2.71 -5.26 6.42
N GLY A 433 1.50 -5.66 6.81
CA GLY A 433 1.17 -6.17 8.15
C GLY A 433 1.88 -7.49 8.41
N HIS A 434 1.88 -8.38 7.42
CA HIS A 434 2.70 -9.59 7.42
C HIS A 434 4.20 -9.25 7.52
N THR A 435 4.71 -8.30 6.74
CA THR A 435 6.11 -7.86 6.85
C THR A 435 6.46 -7.38 8.26
N PHE A 436 5.51 -6.73 8.96
CA PHE A 436 5.61 -6.33 10.37
C PHE A 436 5.31 -7.45 11.39
N GLY A 437 5.02 -8.66 10.93
CA GLY A 437 4.92 -9.87 11.75
C GLY A 437 3.51 -10.34 12.09
N ALA A 438 2.46 -9.67 11.60
CA ALA A 438 1.09 -10.10 11.82
C ALA A 438 0.78 -11.44 11.13
N VAL A 439 0.03 -12.28 11.82
CA VAL A 439 -0.70 -13.42 11.24
C VAL A 439 -2.11 -12.99 10.80
N HIS A 440 -2.80 -13.83 10.04
CA HIS A 440 -4.19 -13.59 9.68
C HIS A 440 -5.10 -13.59 10.90
N ASP A 441 -6.12 -12.73 10.87
CA ASP A 441 -7.22 -12.80 11.83
C ASP A 441 -8.06 -14.06 11.60
N CYS A 442 -8.57 -14.64 12.68
CA CYS A 442 -9.37 -15.85 12.58
C CYS A 442 -10.71 -15.56 11.89
N VAL A 443 -11.11 -16.46 11.00
CA VAL A 443 -12.43 -16.50 10.36
C VAL A 443 -13.24 -17.67 10.90
N ALA A 444 -14.54 -17.73 10.60
CA ALA A 444 -15.41 -18.82 11.03
C ALA A 444 -14.84 -20.22 10.72
N GLN A 445 -14.15 -20.38 9.58
CA GLN A 445 -13.56 -21.64 9.12
C GLN A 445 -12.34 -22.07 9.92
N THR A 446 -11.59 -21.13 10.52
CA THR A 446 -10.40 -21.41 11.32
C THR A 446 -10.71 -21.49 12.82
N CYS A 447 -11.99 -21.41 13.19
CA CYS A 447 -12.45 -21.41 14.58
C CYS A 447 -13.16 -22.72 14.97
N PRO A 448 -13.06 -23.16 16.25
CA PRO A 448 -12.33 -22.53 17.34
C PRO A 448 -10.81 -22.79 17.29
N VAL A 449 -10.00 -21.86 17.78
CA VAL A 449 -8.56 -22.08 18.00
C VAL A 449 -8.31 -22.76 19.34
N SER A 450 -7.57 -23.86 19.36
CA SER A 450 -7.19 -24.56 20.60
C SER A 450 -6.12 -23.77 21.36
N SER A 451 -6.36 -23.49 22.64
CA SER A 451 -5.36 -22.90 23.54
C SER A 451 -4.24 -23.92 23.82
N GLY A 452 -3.06 -23.75 23.22
CA GLY A 452 -1.87 -24.55 23.56
C GLY A 452 -0.97 -24.96 22.39
N SER A 453 -1.45 -24.89 21.15
CA SER A 453 -0.60 -24.88 19.96
C SER A 453 -0.33 -23.42 19.56
N ALA A 454 0.83 -23.14 18.97
CA ALA A 454 1.10 -21.84 18.40
C ALA A 454 -0.06 -21.47 17.45
N GLN A 455 -0.81 -20.44 17.83
CA GLN A 455 -2.10 -20.17 17.22
C GLN A 455 -1.90 -19.82 15.74
N ALA A 456 -2.57 -20.58 14.86
CA ALA A 456 -2.48 -20.42 13.42
C ALA A 456 -3.07 -19.08 12.91
N CYS A 457 -3.97 -18.48 13.69
CA CYS A 457 -4.61 -17.20 13.39
C CYS A 457 -4.82 -16.37 14.66
N CYS A 458 -5.13 -15.08 14.47
CA CYS A 458 -5.37 -14.09 15.50
C CYS A 458 -6.86 -13.98 15.86
N PRO A 459 -7.33 -14.46 17.02
CA PRO A 459 -8.74 -14.33 17.37
C PRO A 459 -9.08 -12.91 17.82
N LEU A 460 -10.36 -12.55 17.72
CA LEU A 460 -10.81 -11.20 18.06
C LEU A 460 -10.55 -10.84 19.53
N SER A 461 -10.85 -11.77 20.43
CA SER A 461 -10.67 -11.62 21.87
C SER A 461 -10.44 -12.98 22.53
N ARG A 462 -10.21 -12.99 23.84
CA ARG A 462 -10.06 -14.23 24.62
C ARG A 462 -11.30 -15.13 24.58
N ASP A 463 -12.48 -14.53 24.41
CA ASP A 463 -13.77 -15.24 24.44
C ASP A 463 -14.43 -15.34 23.05
N ARG A 464 -13.89 -14.65 22.03
CA ARG A 464 -14.45 -14.64 20.67
C ARG A 464 -13.33 -14.91 19.66
N CYS A 465 -13.40 -16.08 19.03
CA CYS A 465 -12.43 -16.50 18.01
C CYS A 465 -12.60 -15.70 16.71
N ASP A 466 -13.74 -15.84 16.03
CA ASP A 466 -13.96 -15.27 14.70
C ASP A 466 -13.96 -13.73 14.73
N ALA A 467 -13.09 -13.10 13.93
CA ALA A 467 -13.02 -11.65 13.78
C ALA A 467 -14.17 -11.07 12.94
N GLY A 468 -14.83 -11.91 12.15
CA GLY A 468 -15.97 -11.58 11.30
C GLY A 468 -15.59 -10.80 10.04
N GLY A 469 -14.34 -10.89 9.58
CA GLY A 469 -13.88 -10.23 8.35
C GLY A 469 -13.77 -8.71 8.42
N ARG A 470 -13.70 -8.11 9.62
CA ARG A 470 -13.81 -6.64 9.84
C ARG A 470 -12.49 -5.89 9.94
N TYR A 471 -11.36 -6.58 9.79
CA TYR A 471 -10.04 -6.04 10.06
C TYR A 471 -9.08 -6.28 8.89
N ILE A 472 -8.04 -5.44 8.80
CA ILE A 472 -7.09 -5.44 7.69
C ILE A 472 -6.39 -6.80 7.52
N MET A 473 -6.15 -7.56 8.60
CA MET A 473 -5.49 -8.86 8.53
C MET A 473 -6.44 -10.03 8.24
N ASN A 474 -7.66 -9.78 7.76
CA ASN A 474 -8.52 -10.85 7.27
C ASN A 474 -7.87 -11.58 6.08
N PRO A 475 -7.85 -12.94 6.03
CA PRO A 475 -7.20 -13.71 4.96
C PRO A 475 -7.79 -13.45 3.56
N SER A 476 -9.03 -12.96 3.50
CA SER A 476 -9.70 -12.58 2.27
C SER A 476 -9.83 -11.05 2.16
N THR A 477 -9.79 -10.52 0.94
CA THR A 477 -10.07 -9.10 0.71
C THR A 477 -11.51 -8.80 1.09
N VAL A 478 -11.68 -7.88 2.04
CA VAL A 478 -12.98 -7.35 2.46
C VAL A 478 -12.90 -5.83 2.34
N GLN A 479 -13.98 -5.22 1.86
CA GLN A 479 -14.07 -3.77 1.76
C GLN A 479 -14.45 -3.14 3.11
N GLY A 480 -14.16 -1.86 3.30
CA GLY A 480 -14.46 -1.19 4.57
C GLY A 480 -13.53 -1.52 5.73
N VAL A 481 -12.54 -2.40 5.54
CA VAL A 481 -11.59 -2.75 6.61
C VAL A 481 -10.48 -1.69 6.70
N THR A 482 -10.42 -0.98 7.82
CA THR A 482 -9.43 0.11 8.03
C THR A 482 -8.85 0.10 9.44
N SER A 483 -8.84 -1.06 10.08
CA SER A 483 -8.26 -1.20 11.41
C SER A 483 -7.62 -2.58 11.56
N PHE A 484 -6.58 -2.64 12.37
CA PHE A 484 -6.03 -3.91 12.84
C PHE A 484 -6.89 -4.46 13.97
N SER A 485 -7.04 -5.79 14.04
CA SER A 485 -7.72 -6.40 15.18
C SER A 485 -6.90 -6.18 16.45
N PRO A 486 -7.51 -6.22 17.64
CA PRO A 486 -6.76 -6.19 18.89
C PRO A 486 -5.66 -7.27 18.95
N CYS A 487 -5.88 -8.45 18.38
CA CYS A 487 -4.85 -9.48 18.31
C CYS A 487 -3.71 -9.11 17.38
N SER A 488 -3.98 -8.62 16.16
CA SER A 488 -2.89 -8.22 15.25
C SER A 488 -2.04 -7.10 15.86
N ILE A 489 -2.66 -6.17 16.59
CA ILE A 489 -1.95 -5.12 17.33
C ILE A 489 -0.99 -5.74 18.36
N GLY A 490 -1.52 -6.66 19.19
CA GLY A 490 -0.74 -7.41 20.16
C GLY A 490 0.41 -8.19 19.54
N ASN A 491 0.15 -8.87 18.43
CA ASN A 491 1.11 -9.66 17.69
C ASN A 491 2.29 -8.82 17.17
N ILE A 492 2.01 -7.70 16.49
CA ILE A 492 3.06 -6.81 15.98
C ILE A 492 3.85 -6.19 17.14
N CYS A 493 3.18 -5.62 18.14
CA CYS A 493 3.85 -4.93 19.24
C CYS A 493 4.71 -5.88 20.09
N SER A 494 4.20 -7.08 20.40
CA SER A 494 4.96 -8.08 21.13
C SER A 494 6.15 -8.60 20.33
N GLY A 495 6.03 -8.68 19.00
CA GLY A 495 7.13 -9.04 18.11
C GLY A 495 8.25 -7.99 18.04
N PHE A 496 7.94 -6.70 18.17
CA PHE A 496 8.95 -5.66 18.39
C PHE A 496 9.63 -5.82 19.75
N ARG A 497 8.85 -6.06 20.82
CA ARG A 497 9.38 -6.26 22.17
C ARG A 497 10.36 -7.43 22.25
N SER A 498 10.02 -8.56 21.62
CA SER A 498 10.86 -9.76 21.61
C SER A 498 12.02 -9.69 20.61
N ASN A 499 12.15 -8.58 19.86
CA ASN A 499 13.15 -8.40 18.81
C ASN A 499 13.08 -9.46 17.68
N MET A 500 11.93 -10.13 17.55
CA MET A 500 11.62 -11.02 16.44
C MET A 500 11.41 -10.22 15.16
N ILE A 501 10.76 -9.06 15.28
CA ILE A 501 10.69 -8.04 14.25
C ILE A 501 11.71 -6.96 14.58
N LYS A 502 12.56 -6.64 13.61
CA LYS A 502 13.61 -5.64 13.78
C LYS A 502 12.99 -4.25 13.62
N SER A 503 13.47 -3.30 14.42
CA SER A 503 13.03 -1.90 14.40
C SER A 503 14.20 -0.92 14.27
N ASN A 504 15.43 -1.43 14.13
CA ASN A 504 16.66 -0.61 14.11
C ASN A 504 16.80 0.27 12.85
N CYS A 505 16.01 0.01 11.80
CA CYS A 505 15.95 0.85 10.60
C CYS A 505 14.89 1.95 10.69
N LEU A 506 14.00 1.90 11.69
CA LEU A 506 12.93 2.88 11.83
C LEU A 506 13.51 4.22 12.27
N GLN A 507 13.32 5.24 11.44
CA GLN A 507 13.89 6.56 11.67
C GLN A 507 12.99 7.37 12.59
N ASP A 508 13.58 8.27 13.37
CA ASP A 508 12.81 9.33 14.00
C ASP A 508 12.23 10.24 12.93
N ASN A 509 11.01 10.73 13.17
CA ASN A 509 10.45 11.77 12.32
C ASN A 509 11.35 13.00 12.41
N ARG A 510 12.09 13.29 11.34
CA ARG A 510 12.78 14.57 11.21
C ARG A 510 11.71 15.58 10.84
N ASN A 511 11.45 16.55 11.73
CA ASN A 511 10.65 17.73 11.40
C ASN A 511 11.16 18.28 10.07
N VAL A 512 10.39 18.03 9.01
CA VAL A 512 10.74 18.38 7.64
C VAL A 512 10.77 19.89 7.51
N GLN A 513 11.60 20.35 6.58
CA GLN A 513 11.76 21.74 6.20
C GLN A 513 10.44 22.51 6.28
N THR A 514 10.42 23.49 7.17
CA THR A 514 9.29 24.40 7.39
C THR A 514 9.19 25.37 6.21
N ASP A 515 8.07 26.08 6.05
CA ASP A 515 7.96 27.16 5.04
C ASP A 515 9.14 28.15 5.11
N ALA A 516 9.77 28.30 6.28
CA ALA A 516 10.96 29.12 6.48
C ALA A 516 12.22 28.61 5.75
N ASP A 517 12.29 27.34 5.39
CA ASP A 517 13.46 26.71 4.77
C ASP A 517 13.47 26.81 3.23
N ILE A 518 12.33 27.13 2.60
CA ILE A 518 12.17 27.24 1.13
C ILE A 518 12.22 28.70 0.66
N GLY A 519 11.97 29.64 1.58
CA GLY A 519 11.85 31.07 1.31
C GLY A 519 10.45 31.42 0.83
N SER A 520 9.95 32.59 1.25
CA SER A 520 8.67 33.15 0.84
C SER A 520 8.78 33.88 -0.51
N VAL A 521 7.76 33.74 -1.36
CA VAL A 521 7.69 34.35 -2.69
C VAL A 521 6.40 35.17 -2.80
N CYS A 522 6.49 36.41 -2.33
CA CYS A 522 5.41 37.37 -2.46
C CYS A 522 4.98 37.58 -3.92
N GLY A 523 3.68 37.48 -4.17
CA GLY A 523 3.03 37.60 -5.46
C GLY A 523 2.70 36.26 -6.12
N ASN A 524 2.99 35.13 -5.46
CA ASN A 524 2.63 33.79 -5.92
C ASN A 524 1.20 33.39 -5.48
N GLY A 525 0.50 34.25 -4.74
CA GLY A 525 -0.89 34.09 -4.28
C GLY A 525 -1.05 33.14 -3.10
N ILE A 526 0.04 32.69 -2.48
CA ILE A 526 0.02 31.74 -1.39
C ILE A 526 0.64 32.43 -0.20
N VAL A 527 -0.10 32.52 0.90
CA VAL A 527 0.40 33.18 2.12
C VAL A 527 1.44 32.28 2.77
N GLU A 528 2.70 32.70 2.72
CA GLU A 528 3.84 31.98 3.29
C GLU A 528 4.29 32.58 4.63
N ALA A 529 5.22 31.90 5.31
CA ALA A 529 5.74 32.38 6.60
C ALA A 529 6.40 33.77 6.44
N GLY A 530 5.87 34.76 7.17
CA GLY A 530 6.31 36.16 7.09
C GLY A 530 5.44 37.05 6.19
N GLU A 531 4.41 36.48 5.56
CA GLU A 531 3.43 37.23 4.76
C GLU A 531 2.09 37.31 5.51
N GLU A 532 1.50 38.51 5.55
CA GLU A 532 0.13 38.70 6.09
C GLU A 532 -0.94 38.40 5.03
N CYS A 533 -0.59 38.60 3.77
CA CYS A 533 -1.43 38.34 2.60
C CYS A 533 -0.55 38.11 1.36
N ASP A 534 -1.08 37.34 0.41
CA ASP A 534 -0.58 37.28 -0.96
C ASP A 534 -1.75 37.02 -1.90
N CYS A 535 -2.08 38.01 -2.72
CA CYS A 535 -3.19 37.98 -3.65
C CYS A 535 -2.79 37.54 -5.08
N GLY A 536 -1.51 37.21 -5.33
CA GLY A 536 -1.09 36.59 -6.60
C GLY A 536 -0.68 37.57 -7.70
N GLY A 537 -0.05 38.69 -7.31
CA GLY A 537 0.42 39.74 -8.22
C GLY A 537 -0.69 40.61 -8.81
N GLU A 538 -0.35 41.56 -9.69
CA GLU A 538 -1.31 42.57 -10.21
C GLU A 538 -2.58 41.96 -10.83
N ALA A 539 -2.46 40.79 -11.47
CA ALA A 539 -3.60 40.09 -12.07
C ALA A 539 -4.50 39.38 -11.03
N GLY A 540 -3.93 38.94 -9.90
CA GLY A 540 -4.66 38.23 -8.83
C GLY A 540 -5.28 39.15 -7.79
N CYS A 541 -4.64 40.30 -7.50
CA CYS A 541 -5.09 41.27 -6.51
C CYS A 541 -6.27 42.14 -6.97
N GLY A 542 -6.50 42.25 -8.28
CA GLY A 542 -7.63 43.02 -8.81
C GLY A 542 -7.66 44.46 -8.26
N ALA A 543 -8.73 44.84 -7.55
CA ALA A 543 -8.88 46.15 -6.92
C ALA A 543 -8.50 46.20 -5.42
N ASN A 544 -8.09 45.07 -4.84
CA ASN A 544 -7.60 44.99 -3.46
C ASN A 544 -6.10 44.66 -3.52
N PRO A 545 -5.22 45.69 -3.49
CA PRO A 545 -3.78 45.50 -3.56
C PRO A 545 -3.21 44.77 -2.34
#